data_AF-Q2EHN4-F1
#
_entry.id   AF-Q2EHN4-F1
#
_cell.length_a   1.000
_cell.length_b   1.000
_cell.length_c   1.000
_cell.angle_alpha   90.00
_cell.angle_beta   90.00
_cell.angle_gamma   90.00
#
_symmetry.space_group_name_H-M   'P 1'
#
loop_
_entity.id
_entity.type
_entity.pdbx_description
1 polymer ?
#
loop_
_entity_poly.entity_id
_entity_poly.type
_entity_poly.pdbx_seq_one_letter_code
_entity_poly.pdbx_strand_id
1 'polypeptide(L)' 'IIVVILSLTQSLSSIIYGYFEIAAREGDIGSGLKGLVPGN' A
#
# COMPACT_ATOMS: atom_id res chain seq x y z
N ILE A 1 12.77 -20.35 0.02
CA ILE A 1 13.24 -19.03 -0.49
C ILE A 1 12.19 -18.40 -1.42
N ILE A 2 11.89 -19.00 -2.59
CA ILE A 2 10.87 -18.46 -3.53
C ILE A 2 9.49 -18.29 -2.87
N VAL A 3 9.03 -19.30 -2.13
CA VAL A 3 7.74 -19.24 -1.40
C VAL A 3 7.72 -18.08 -0.39
N VAL A 4 8.81 -17.86 0.33
CA VAL A 4 8.94 -16.78 1.32
C VAL A 4 8.85 -15.41 0.64
N ILE A 5 9.54 -15.25 -0.49
CA ILE A 5 9.50 -14.01 -1.28
C ILE A 5 8.08 -13.74 -1.79
N LEU A 6 7.40 -14.76 -2.34
CA LEU A 6 6.03 -14.63 -2.82
C LEU A 6 5.06 -14.24 -1.69
N SER A 7 5.19 -14.86 -0.51
CA SER A 7 4.38 -14.53 0.67
C SER A 7 4.62 -13.11 1.18
N LEU A 8 5.87 -12.64 1.17
CA LEU A 8 6.21 -11.28 1.55
C LEU A 8 5.65 -10.25 0.55
N THR A 9 5.75 -10.52 -0.74
CA THR A 9 5.19 -9.66 -1.80
C THR A 9 3.66 -9.58 -1.73
N GLN A 10 2.98 -10.70 -1.47
CA GLN A 10 1.52 -10.71 -1.29
C GLN A 10 1.10 -9.93 -0.04
N SER A 11 1.83 -10.10 1.07
CA SER A 11 1.56 -9.38 2.32
C SER A 11 1.74 -7.86 2.13
N LEU A 12 2.82 -7.44 1.46
CA LEU A 12 3.09 -6.04 1.16
C LEU A 12 2.01 -5.43 0.25
N SER A 13 1.59 -6.16 -0.78
CA SER A 13 0.51 -5.74 -1.69
C SER A 13 -0.79 -5.47 -0.93
N SER A 14 -1.21 -6.41 -0.07
CA SER A 14 -2.43 -6.25 0.73
C SER A 14 -2.39 -5.03 1.65
N ILE A 15 -1.23 -4.72 2.22
CA ILE A 15 -1.04 -3.54 3.08
C ILE A 15 -1.22 -2.27 2.27
N ILE A 16 -0.54 -2.15 1.12
CA ILE A 16 -0.59 -0.97 0.26
C ILE A 16 -2.02 -0.72 -0.24
N TYR A 17 -2.71 -1.77 -0.72
CA TYR A 17 -4.10 -1.66 -1.15
C TYR A 17 -5.04 -1.24 -0.02
N GLY A 18 -4.86 -1.76 1.20
CA GLY A 18 -5.66 -1.37 2.36
C GLY A 18 -5.52 0.12 2.70
N TYR A 19 -4.31 0.65 2.67
CA TYR A 19 -4.07 2.09 2.87
C TYR A 19 -4.76 2.95 1.80
N PHE A 20 -4.71 2.53 0.54
CA PHE A 20 -5.40 3.24 -0.53
C PHE A 20 -6.91 3.17 -0.43
N GLU A 21 -7.46 2.02 -0.03
CA GLU A 21 -8.90 1.86 0.14
C GLU A 21 -9.43 2.79 1.24
N ILE A 22 -8.70 2.91 2.35
CA ILE A 22 -9.04 3.82 3.45
C ILE A 22 -8.96 5.28 2.97
N ALA A 23 -7.84 5.67 2.34
CA ALA A 23 -7.66 7.02 1.81
C ALA A 23 -8.72 7.40 0.74
N ALA A 24 -9.12 6.44 -0.10
CA ALA A 24 -10.16 6.63 -1.11
C ALA A 24 -11.56 6.77 -0.48
N ARG A 25 -11.86 5.99 0.57
CA ARG A 25 -13.13 6.09 1.32
C ARG A 25 -13.27 7.41 2.07
N GLU A 26 -12.17 7.96 2.58
CA GLU A 26 -12.13 9.24 3.27
C GLU A 26 -12.16 10.45 2.31
N GLY A 27 -12.18 10.20 0.99
CA GLY A 27 -12.17 11.26 -0.03
C GLY A 27 -10.82 11.98 -0.18
N ASP A 28 -9.80 11.54 0.55
CA ASP A 28 -8.44 12.09 0.53
C ASP A 28 -7.50 11.13 -0.22
N ILE A 29 -7.78 10.92 -1.50
CA ILE A 29 -6.93 10.11 -2.40
C ILE A 29 -5.49 10.66 -2.44
N GLY A 30 -5.31 11.97 -2.20
CA GLY A 30 -4.01 12.63 -2.15
C GLY A 30 -3.12 12.18 -0.99
N SER A 31 -3.71 11.89 0.18
CA SER A 31 -2.97 11.38 1.34
C SER A 31 -2.44 9.94 1.16
N GLY A 32 -3.23 9.07 0.52
CA GLY A 32 -2.82 7.70 0.19
C GLY A 32 -1.61 7.67 -0.74
N LEU A 33 -1.56 8.56 -1.74
CA LEU A 33 -0.41 8.72 -2.63
C LEU A 33 0.81 9.36 -1.92
N LYS A 34 0.60 10.37 -1.06
CA LYS A 34 1.70 11.03 -0.31
C LYS A 34 2.41 10.11 0.69
N GLY A 35 1.72 9.13 1.26
CA GLY A 35 2.33 8.14 2.17
C GLY A 35 3.16 7.06 1.48
N LEU A 36 3.03 6.92 0.15
CA LEU A 36 3.64 5.84 -0.62
C LEU A 36 4.75 6.30 -1.56
N VAL A 37 4.77 7.59 -1.90
CA VAL A 37 5.91 8.21 -2.58
C VAL A 37 6.80 8.81 -1.49
N PRO A 38 8.03 8.31 -1.28
CA PRO A 38 8.99 8.97 -0.40
C PRO A 38 9.15 10.40 -0.89
N GLY A 39 8.72 11.36 -0.07
CA GLY A 39 8.84 12.78 -0.39
C GLY A 39 10.30 13.15 -0.58
N ASN A 40 10.58 13.84 -1.69
CA ASN A 40 11.89 14.42 -1.96
C ASN A 40 12.04 15.79 -1.29
#